data_AF-A0A949W9I3-F1
#
_entry.id   AF-A0A949W9I3-F1
#
_cell.length_a   1.000
_cell.length_b   1.000
_cell.length_c   1.000
_cell.angle_alpha   90.00
_cell.angle_beta   90.00
_cell.angle_gamma   90.00
#
_symmetry.space_group_name_H-M   'P 1'
#
loop_
_entity.id
_entity.type
_entity.pdbx_description
1 polymer ?
#
loop_
_entity_poly.entity_id
_entity_poly.type
_entity_poly.pdbx_seq_one_letter_code
_entity_poly.pdbx_strand_id
1 'polypeptide(L)'
;MLSLDQGRLTLVDQQDIEGDFAPKRRKPEEWSGMLRCRLMSADNQILAEELLPAPDHLCAVLDPQTGGSKPVNYTVAGPVVFQVRMPRVRGAARLDISRIIQPGDTPLEGRLGSIPLPSS
;
A
#
# COMPACT_ATOMS: atom_id res chain seq x y z
N MET A 1 6.76 -8.17 5.42
CA MET A 1 6.79 -8.22 3.94
C MET A 1 5.47 -8.74 3.41
N LEU A 2 4.95 -8.11 2.36
CA LEU A 2 3.67 -8.41 1.74
C LEU A 2 3.88 -8.74 0.26
N SER A 3 3.04 -9.61 -0.29
CA SER A 3 2.99 -9.90 -1.72
C SER A 3 1.59 -9.63 -2.25
N LEU A 4 1.51 -8.91 -3.36
CA LEU A 4 0.28 -8.65 -4.11
C LEU A 4 0.40 -9.33 -5.48
N ASP A 5 -0.52 -10.25 -5.76
CA ASP A 5 -0.58 -10.97 -7.04
C ASP A 5 -2.03 -10.95 -7.55
N GLN A 6 -2.26 -10.28 -8.69
CA GLN A 6 -3.59 -10.16 -9.30
C GLN A 6 -4.70 -9.72 -8.32
N GLY A 7 -4.39 -8.80 -7.42
CA GLY A 7 -5.32 -8.29 -6.39
C GLY A 7 -5.42 -9.14 -5.13
N ARG A 8 -4.77 -10.31 -5.08
CA ARG A 8 -4.67 -11.14 -3.88
C ARG A 8 -3.49 -10.71 -3.03
N LEU A 9 -3.78 -10.21 -1.84
CA LEU A 9 -2.79 -9.85 -0.84
C LEU A 9 -2.39 -11.05 0.02
N THR A 10 -1.10 -11.21 0.28
CA THR A 10 -0.54 -12.27 1.14
C THR A 10 0.53 -11.71 2.07
N LEU A 11 0.52 -12.15 3.33
CA LEU A 11 1.59 -11.89 4.28
C LEU A 11 2.71 -12.91 4.05
N VAL A 12 3.91 -12.41 3.73
CA VAL A 12 5.07 -13.27 3.47
C VAL A 12 5.96 -13.39 4.71
N ASP A 13 6.13 -12.27 5.42
CA ASP A 13 7.01 -12.21 6.59
C ASP A 13 6.59 -11.06 7.53
N GLN A 14 6.94 -11.16 8.80
CA GLN A 14 6.70 -10.11 9.79
C GLN A 14 7.90 -10.01 10.73
N GLN A 15 8.36 -8.78 10.96
CA GLN A 15 9.50 -8.50 11.84
C GLN A 15 9.20 -7.26 12.70
N ASP A 16 9.48 -7.37 13.99
CA ASP A 16 9.52 -6.22 14.91
C ASP A 16 10.85 -5.48 14.69
N ILE A 17 10.78 -4.16 14.51
CA ILE A 17 11.95 -3.31 14.24
C ILE A 17 12.05 -2.26 15.35
N GLU A 18 13.21 -2.17 16.00
CA GLU A 18 13.53 -1.15 16.99
C GLU A 18 14.30 0.02 16.34
N GLY A 19 13.99 1.26 16.71
CA GLY A 19 14.70 2.45 16.21
C GLY A 19 13.99 3.77 16.46
N ASP A 20 14.74 4.88 16.34
CA ASP A 20 14.22 6.24 16.39
C ASP A 20 13.60 6.61 15.03
N PHE A 21 12.28 6.52 14.94
CA PHE A 21 11.56 6.86 13.74
C PHE A 21 11.25 8.35 13.76
N ALA A 22 12.09 9.14 13.09
CA ALA A 22 11.84 10.57 12.95
C ALA A 22 10.47 10.80 12.27
N PRO A 23 9.61 11.68 12.83
CA PRO A 23 8.33 12.01 12.22
C PRO A 23 8.56 12.60 10.82
N LYS A 24 7.75 12.17 9.85
CA LYS A 24 7.82 12.70 8.48
C LYS A 24 7.59 14.21 8.52
N ARG A 25 8.52 14.98 7.94
CA ARG A 25 8.50 16.46 7.96
C ARG A 25 7.36 17.08 7.14
N ARG A 26 6.73 16.31 6.25
CA ARG A 26 5.62 16.74 5.39
C ARG A 26 4.52 15.71 5.42
N LYS A 27 3.27 16.15 5.29
CA LYS A 27 2.15 15.24 4.97
C LYS A 27 2.48 14.52 3.65
N PRO A 28 2.34 13.19 3.58
CA PRO A 28 2.50 12.49 2.31
C PRO A 28 1.47 13.01 1.32
N GLU A 29 1.89 13.30 0.10
CA GLU A 29 0.96 13.59 -0.99
C GLU A 29 0.23 12.30 -1.39
N GLU A 30 -1.05 12.43 -1.72
CA GLU A 30 -1.90 11.32 -2.13
C GLU A 30 -2.09 11.31 -3.64
N TRP A 31 -1.85 10.17 -4.25
CA TRP A 31 -2.04 9.98 -5.69
C TRP A 31 -2.86 8.74 -5.99
N SER A 32 -3.55 8.76 -7.13
CA SER A 32 -4.20 7.57 -7.66
C SER A 32 -3.17 6.45 -7.86
N GLY A 33 -3.58 5.22 -7.57
CA GLY A 33 -2.72 4.04 -7.59
C GLY A 33 -2.15 3.70 -6.21
N MET A 34 -1.79 4.68 -5.37
CA MET A 34 -1.13 4.44 -4.07
C MET A 34 -1.88 3.45 -3.17
N LEU A 35 -1.12 2.73 -2.35
CA LEU A 35 -1.69 1.89 -1.31
C LEU A 35 -1.89 2.70 -0.03
N ARG A 36 -3.10 2.61 0.53
CA ARG A 36 -3.41 3.09 1.86
C ARG A 36 -3.48 1.89 2.80
N CYS A 37 -2.56 1.87 3.74
CA CYS A 37 -2.42 0.80 4.72
C CYS A 37 -2.90 1.34 6.06
N ARG A 38 -3.81 0.64 6.74
CA ARG A 38 -4.40 1.07 8.00
C ARG A 38 -4.28 -0.01 9.06
N LEU A 39 -3.72 0.34 10.20
CA LEU A 39 -3.87 -0.46 11.41
C LEU A 39 -5.26 -0.23 11.97
N MET A 40 -6.01 -1.31 12.14
CA MET A 40 -7.39 -1.27 12.63
C MET A 40 -7.49 -1.97 13.99
N SER A 41 -8.30 -1.40 14.88
CA SER A 41 -8.75 -2.09 16.08
C SER A 41 -9.80 -3.15 15.76
N ALA A 42 -10.13 -3.99 16.74
CA ALA A 42 -11.23 -4.95 16.64
C ALA A 42 -12.58 -4.26 16.38
N ASP A 43 -12.75 -3.03 16.89
CA ASP A 43 -13.96 -2.20 16.75
C ASP A 43 -13.97 -1.35 15.47
N ASN A 44 -13.11 -1.66 14.50
CA ASN A 44 -12.96 -0.93 13.22
C ASN A 44 -12.50 0.53 13.37
N GLN A 45 -11.79 0.89 14.45
CA GLN A 45 -11.16 2.20 14.55
C GLN A 45 -9.79 2.21 13.87
N ILE A 46 -9.45 3.30 13.18
CA ILE A 46 -8.13 3.51 12.57
C ILE A 46 -7.16 3.95 13.67
N LEU A 47 -6.14 3.12 13.92
CA LEU A 47 -5.13 3.36 14.95
C LEU A 47 -3.86 4.00 14.38
N ALA A 48 -3.53 3.66 13.13
CA ALA A 48 -2.45 4.28 12.37
C ALA A 48 -2.73 4.11 10.88
N GLU A 49 -2.18 5.02 10.08
CA GLU A 49 -2.29 4.99 8.63
C GLU A 49 -0.93 5.31 8.01
N GLU A 50 -0.59 4.59 6.94
CA GLU A 50 0.61 4.82 6.14
C GLU A 50 0.24 4.73 4.66
N LEU A 51 0.80 5.65 3.88
CA LEU A 51 0.67 5.69 2.43
C LEU A 51 1.94 5.14 1.80
N LEU A 52 1.77 4.22 0.86
CA LEU A 52 2.86 3.63 0.09
C LEU A 52 2.63 3.87 -1.41
N PRO A 53 3.69 4.20 -2.17
CA PRO A 53 3.60 4.14 -3.62
C PRO A 53 3.21 2.72 -4.00
N ALA A 54 2.25 2.58 -4.91
CA ALA A 54 1.79 1.25 -5.20
C ALA A 54 2.86 0.43 -5.91
N PRO A 55 3.01 -0.84 -5.50
CA PRO A 55 3.88 -1.80 -6.15
C PRO A 55 3.16 -2.25 -7.43
N ASP A 56 2.99 -1.31 -8.37
CA ASP A 56 2.23 -1.54 -9.58
C ASP A 56 3.13 -2.09 -10.67
N HIS A 57 2.58 -3.04 -11.41
CA HIS A 57 3.18 -3.59 -12.61
C HIS A 57 3.26 -2.58 -13.76
N LEU A 58 2.56 -1.44 -13.65
CA LEU A 58 2.23 -0.54 -14.74
C LEU A 58 3.28 0.56 -14.86
N CYS A 59 4.23 0.36 -15.77
CA CYS A 59 5.13 1.42 -16.21
C CYS A 59 4.61 1.98 -17.54
N ALA A 60 4.17 3.23 -17.52
CA ALA A 60 3.81 3.97 -18.73
C ALA A 60 5.09 4.58 -19.31
N VAL A 61 5.59 4.02 -20.41
CA VAL A 61 6.80 4.49 -21.09
C VAL A 61 6.42 5.09 -22.43
N LEU A 62 7.02 6.24 -22.77
CA LEU A 62 6.98 6.76 -24.13
C LEU A 62 7.98 5.94 -24.95
N ASP A 63 7.47 5.06 -25.81
CA ASP A 63 8.31 4.25 -26.68
C ASP A 63 8.51 4.97 -28.02
N PRO A 64 9.70 5.56 -28.28
CA PRO A 64 9.95 6.29 -29.53
C PRO A 64 9.98 5.38 -30.77
N GLN A 65 10.11 4.05 -30.61
CA GLN A 65 10.16 3.12 -31.76
C GLN A 65 8.79 2.80 -32.33
N THR A 66 7.73 2.90 -31.52
CA THR A 66 6.34 2.66 -31.98
C THR A 66 5.69 3.89 -32.62
N GLY A 67 6.39 5.04 -32.66
CA GLY A 67 6.00 6.24 -33.40
C GLY A 67 4.75 6.97 -32.88
N GLY A 68 4.15 6.52 -31.78
CA GLY A 68 2.95 7.12 -31.19
C GLY A 68 3.25 8.04 -30.01
N SER A 69 2.59 9.19 -29.94
CA SER A 69 2.58 10.08 -28.76
C SER A 69 1.84 9.51 -27.54
N LYS A 70 1.41 8.23 -27.60
CA LYS A 70 0.63 7.56 -26.56
C LYS A 70 1.55 6.68 -25.71
N PRO A 71 1.47 6.77 -24.36
CA PRO A 71 2.25 5.91 -23.48
C PRO A 71 1.93 4.43 -23.71
N VAL A 72 2.97 3.61 -23.76
CA VAL A 72 2.86 2.15 -23.78
C VAL A 72 2.87 1.66 -22.34
N ASN A 73 1.90 0.82 -21.99
CA ASN A 73 1.78 0.23 -20.66
C ASN A 73 2.52 -1.10 -20.63
N TYR A 74 3.66 -1.13 -19.93
CA TYR A 74 4.33 -2.38 -19.61
C TYR A 74 3.76 -2.93 -18.31
N THR A 75 3.45 -4.23 -18.29
CA THR A 75 2.98 -4.97 -17.11
C THR A 75 4.02 -6.03 -16.77
N VAL A 76 4.74 -5.90 -15.65
CA VAL A 76 5.65 -6.96 -15.18
C VAL A 76 4.82 -8.16 -14.73
N ALA A 77 5.13 -9.36 -15.20
CA ALA A 77 4.42 -10.58 -14.79
C ALA A 77 4.89 -11.09 -13.41
N GLY A 78 3.96 -11.53 -12.56
CA GLY A 78 4.25 -12.21 -11.28
C GLY A 78 3.82 -11.42 -10.04
N PRO A 79 4.04 -11.96 -8.82
CA PRO A 79 3.73 -11.27 -7.57
C PRO A 79 4.66 -10.07 -7.33
N VAL A 80 4.12 -8.93 -6.88
CA VAL A 80 4.96 -7.82 -6.38
C VAL A 80 5.09 -7.88 -4.89
N VAL A 81 6.33 -7.83 -4.44
CA VAL A 81 6.69 -7.87 -3.02
C VAL A 81 7.00 -6.45 -2.54
N PHE A 82 6.41 -6.07 -1.42
CA PHE A 82 6.61 -4.75 -0.82
C PHE A 82 6.68 -4.83 0.70
N GLN A 83 7.27 -3.79 1.30
CA GLN A 83 7.36 -3.64 2.74
C GLN A 83 6.46 -2.49 3.19
N VAL A 84 5.64 -2.75 4.20
CA VAL A 84 4.96 -1.73 4.99
C VAL A 84 5.60 -1.69 6.38
N ARG A 85 5.75 -0.50 6.93
CA ARG A 85 6.23 -0.29 8.29
C ARG A 85 5.14 0.43 9.06
N MET A 86 4.71 -0.15 10.16
CA MET A 86 3.64 0.38 10.99
C MET A 86 4.12 0.51 12.43
N PRO A 87 3.66 1.52 13.18
CA PRO A 87 3.94 1.62 14.60
C PRO A 87 3.26 0.47 15.35
N ARG A 88 3.87 0.00 16.43
CA ARG A 88 3.22 -0.94 17.35
C ARG A 88 2.21 -0.18 18.21
N VAL A 89 0.93 -0.39 17.96
CA VAL A 89 -0.16 0.28 18.70
C VAL A 89 -0.95 -0.76 19.47
N ARG A 90 -1.15 -0.52 20.77
CA ARG A 90 -1.96 -1.41 21.62
C ARG A 90 -3.39 -1.48 21.08
N GLY A 91 -3.94 -2.69 20.99
CA GLY A 91 -5.29 -2.92 20.48
C GLY A 91 -5.40 -3.01 18.96
N ALA A 92 -4.27 -2.95 18.22
CA ALA A 92 -4.25 -3.28 16.81
C ALA A 92 -4.58 -4.75 16.59
N ALA A 93 -5.59 -5.03 15.77
CA ALA A 93 -6.11 -6.38 15.52
C ALA A 93 -5.85 -6.83 14.07
N ARG A 94 -5.83 -5.89 13.12
CA ARG A 94 -5.60 -6.21 11.70
C ARG A 94 -4.99 -5.04 10.93
N LEU A 95 -4.37 -5.37 9.81
CA LEU A 95 -3.87 -4.45 8.80
C LEU A 95 -4.80 -4.50 7.58
N ASP A 96 -5.53 -3.42 7.34
CA ASP A 96 -6.36 -3.26 6.15
C ASP A 96 -5.56 -2.54 5.06
N ILE A 97 -5.61 -3.05 3.83
CA ILE A 97 -4.92 -2.45 2.69
C ILE A 97 -5.93 -2.17 1.58
N SER A 98 -5.95 -0.93 1.13
CA SER A 98 -6.75 -0.47 0.00
C SER A 98 -5.88 0.24 -1.02
N ARG A 99 -6.38 0.32 -2.24
CA ARG A 99 -5.81 1.10 -3.34
C ARG A 99 -6.61 2.38 -3.50
N ILE A 100 -5.93 3.51 -3.54
CA ILE A 100 -6.54 4.80 -3.84
C ILE A 100 -6.87 4.82 -5.34
N ILE A 101 -8.15 4.84 -5.68
CA ILE A 101 -8.64 4.98 -7.05
C ILE A 101 -8.69 6.48 -7.38
N GLN A 102 -9.25 7.28 -6.47
CA GLN A 102 -9.33 8.73 -6.58
C GLN A 102 -8.90 9.37 -5.26
N PRO A 103 -7.86 10.23 -5.24
CA PRO A 103 -7.47 10.98 -4.05
C PRO A 103 -8.39 12.19 -3.81
N GLY A 104 -8.30 12.78 -2.62
CA GLY A 104 -9.04 13.99 -2.24
C GLY A 104 -9.82 13.84 -0.94
N ASP A 105 -10.65 14.83 -0.62
CA ASP A 105 -11.42 14.88 0.64
C ASP A 105 -12.43 13.72 0.76
N THR A 106 -12.90 13.21 -0.38
CA THR A 106 -13.78 12.03 -0.45
C THR A 106 -13.07 10.96 -1.29
N PRO A 107 -12.08 10.25 -0.72
CA PRO A 107 -11.26 9.34 -1.49
C PRO A 107 -12.09 8.12 -1.91
N LEU A 108 -11.96 7.72 -3.18
CA LEU A 108 -12.48 6.45 -3.66
C LEU A 108 -11.40 5.39 -3.51
N GLU A 109 -11.73 4.30 -2.83
CA GLU A 109 -10.77 3.24 -2.52
C GLU A 109 -11.28 1.87 -2.95
N GLY A 110 -10.40 1.07 -3.56
CA GLY A 110 -10.64 -0.35 -3.83
C GLY A 110 -9.95 -1.19 -2.75
N ARG A 111 -10.72 -1.99 -2.00
CA ARG A 111 -10.15 -2.88 -0.97
C ARG A 111 -9.32 -3.99 -1.63
N LEU A 112 -8.07 -4.16 -1.18
CA LEU A 112 -7.19 -5.25 -1.62
C LEU A 112 -7.23 -6.42 -0.65
N GLY A 113 -7.27 -6.14 0.66
CA GLY A 113 -7.30 -7.22 1.64
C GLY A 113 -7.24 -6.73 3.07
N SER A 114 -7.27 -7.69 3.98
CA SER A 114 -7.13 -7.51 5.41
C SER A 114 -6.29 -8.65 5.97
N ILE A 115 -5.31 -8.32 6.79
CA ILE A 115 -4.38 -9.29 7.38
C ILE A 115 -4.56 -9.22 8.90
N PRO A 116 -4.96 -10.31 9.56
CA PRO A 116 -5.02 -10.35 11.01
C PRO A 116 -3.60 -10.19 11.57
N LEU A 117 -3.47 -9.38 12.60
CA LEU A 117 -2.21 -9.21 13.30
C LEU A 117 -2.16 -10.17 14.49
N PRO A 118 -0.98 -10.71 14.83
CA PRO A 118 -0.84 -11.49 16.05
C PRO A 118 -1.19 -10.63 17.25
N SER A 119 -1.90 -11.23 18.21
CA SER A 119 -2.23 -10.59 19.49
C SER A 119 -0.95 -10.09 20.14
N SER A 120 -0.84 -8.78 20.35
CA SER A 120 0.28 -8.15 21.06
C SER A 120 0.11 -8.24 22.57
#